data_AF-A0A178K4H0-F1
#
_entry.id   AF-A0A178K4H0-F1
#
_cell.length_a   1.000
_cell.length_b   1.000
_cell.length_c   1.000
_cell.angle_alpha   90.00
_cell.angle_beta   90.00
_cell.angle_gamma   90.00
#
_symmetry.space_group_name_H-M   'P 1'
#
loop_
_entity.id
_entity.type
_entity.pdbx_description
1 polymer ?
#
loop_
_entity_poly.entity_id
_entity_poly.type
_entity_poly.pdbx_seq_one_letter_code
_entity_poly.pdbx_strand_id
1 'polypeptide(L)' 'MIYSFEVLISDKFNRDDESLAISLICDYGFKDIIVKACNDGIHVQFLKKSSLYKDAVSRAVEQLNLVEGLTCMMVNETR' A
#
# COMPACT_ATOMS: atom_id res chain seq x y z
N MET A 1 -15.13 9.13 -7.53
CA MET A 1 -13.87 9.79 -7.90
C MET A 1 -12.75 8.75 -7.80
N ILE A 2 -11.68 8.86 -8.60
CA ILE A 2 -10.48 8.02 -8.40
C ILE A 2 -9.52 8.82 -7.54
N TYR A 3 -9.00 8.19 -6.50
CA TYR A 3 -8.01 8.77 -5.60
C TYR A 3 -6.70 7.99 -5.71
N SER A 4 -5.59 8.74 -5.65
CA SER A 4 -4.24 8.18 -5.51
C SER A 4 -3.64 8.58 -4.18
N PHE A 5 -3.04 7.64 -3.47
CA PHE A 5 -2.31 7.91 -2.23
C PHE A 5 -1.17 6.92 -2.04
N GLU A 6 -0.21 7.27 -1.18
CA GLU A 6 1.00 6.50 -0.96
C GLU A 6 1.14 6.06 0.50
N VAL A 7 1.54 4.80 0.67
CA VAL A 7 1.76 4.15 1.95
C VAL A 7 3.19 3.59 1.97
N LEU A 8 3.98 3.99 2.96
CA LEU A 8 5.28 3.40 3.28
C LEU A 8 5.03 2.10 4.04
N ILE A 9 5.69 1.04 3.60
CA ILE A 9 5.62 -0.27 4.21
C ILE A 9 6.98 -0.59 4.82
N SER A 10 6.94 -0.94 6.10
CA SER A 10 8.01 -1.62 6.81
C SER A 10 7.66 -3.11 6.88
N ASP A 11 8.45 -3.93 6.21
CA ASP A 11 8.26 -5.38 6.20
C ASP A 11 9.25 -6.07 7.16
N LYS A 12 8.72 -6.78 8.16
CA LYS A 12 9.53 -7.55 9.11
C LYS A 12 10.29 -8.70 8.46
N PHE A 13 9.80 -9.21 7.34
CA PHE A 13 10.44 -10.30 6.61
C PHE A 13 11.51 -9.80 5.63
N ASN A 14 11.67 -8.47 5.51
CA ASN A 14 12.67 -7.82 4.66
C ASN A 14 12.63 -8.33 3.20
N ARG A 15 11.41 -8.57 2.68
CA ARG A 15 11.18 -8.89 1.27
C ARG A 15 11.59 -7.70 0.41
N ASP A 16 12.13 -7.99 -0.78
CA ASP A 16 12.33 -6.98 -1.80
C ASP A 16 10.98 -6.46 -2.36
N ASP A 17 11.03 -5.37 -3.13
CA ASP A 17 9.86 -4.71 -3.67
C ASP A 17 9.08 -5.56 -4.67
N GLU A 18 9.74 -6.39 -5.46
CA GLU A 18 9.08 -7.32 -6.39
C GLU A 18 8.34 -8.44 -5.63
N SER A 19 9.02 -9.07 -4.67
CA SER A 19 8.46 -10.12 -3.81
C SER A 19 7.26 -9.61 -3.01
N LEU A 20 7.36 -8.40 -2.46
CA LEU A 20 6.26 -7.76 -1.74
C LEU A 20 5.10 -7.44 -2.69
N ALA A 21 5.38 -6.91 -3.89
CA ALA A 21 4.35 -6.63 -4.89
C ALA A 21 3.60 -7.90 -5.30
N ILE A 22 4.32 -9.00 -5.55
CA ILE A 22 3.73 -10.30 -5.88
C ILE A 22 2.84 -10.77 -4.74
N SER A 23 3.31 -10.72 -3.49
CA SER A 23 2.51 -11.17 -2.35
C SER A 23 1.24 -10.32 -2.19
N LEU A 24 1.34 -9.00 -2.28
CA LEU A 24 0.18 -8.11 -2.20
C LEU A 24 -0.85 -8.40 -3.31
N ILE A 25 -0.40 -8.65 -4.54
CA ILE A 25 -1.31 -8.89 -5.68
C ILE A 25 -1.89 -10.32 -5.64
N CYS A 26 -1.04 -11.32 -5.49
CA CYS A 26 -1.40 -12.73 -5.62
C CYS A 26 -2.03 -13.30 -4.35
N ASP A 27 -1.48 -13.00 -3.17
CA ASP A 27 -1.91 -13.60 -1.91
C ASP A 27 -3.05 -12.80 -1.28
N TYR A 28 -2.97 -11.46 -1.36
CA TYR A 28 -3.91 -10.55 -0.69
C TYR A 28 -4.90 -9.87 -1.65
N GLY A 29 -4.76 -10.08 -2.96
CA GLY A 29 -5.72 -9.61 -3.96
C GLY A 29 -5.75 -8.10 -4.15
N PHE A 30 -4.68 -7.38 -3.78
CA PHE A 30 -4.58 -5.95 -4.05
C PHE A 30 -4.47 -5.73 -5.56
N LYS A 31 -5.39 -4.92 -6.09
CA LYS A 31 -5.41 -4.50 -7.50
C LYS A 31 -5.10 -3.02 -7.59
N ASP A 32 -4.55 -2.61 -8.74
CA ASP A 32 -4.26 -1.22 -9.06
C ASP A 32 -3.28 -0.57 -8.04
N ILE A 33 -2.22 -1.31 -7.71
CA ILE A 33 -1.12 -0.83 -6.88
C ILE A 33 0.16 -0.68 -7.70
N ILE A 34 1.00 0.26 -7.30
CA ILE A 34 2.37 0.41 -7.79
C ILE A 34 3.28 0.32 -6.58
N VAL A 35 4.21 -0.63 -6.58
CA VAL A 35 5.20 -0.80 -5.53
C VAL A 35 6.53 -0.24 -6.02
N LYS A 36 7.22 0.49 -5.16
CA LYS A 36 8.51 1.11 -5.47
C LYS A 36 9.43 1.08 -4.27
N ALA A 37 10.64 0.56 -4.43
CA ALA A 37 11.71 0.75 -3.46
C ALA A 37 12.24 2.20 -3.51
N CYS A 38 12.28 2.86 -2.36
CA CYS A 38 12.88 4.16 -2.11
C CYS A 38 14.00 4.02 -1.06
N ASN A 39 14.81 5.08 -0.89
CA ASN A 39 15.93 5.05 0.05
C ASN A 39 15.48 4.88 1.52
N ASP A 40 14.25 5.26 1.84
CA ASP A 40 13.60 5.23 3.15
C ASP A 40 12.68 4.01 3.36
N GLY A 41 12.51 3.15 2.34
CA GLY A 41 11.77 1.90 2.44
C GLY A 41 10.95 1.58 1.19
N ILE A 42 9.94 0.71 1.31
CA ILE A 42 9.10 0.32 0.18
C ILE A 42 7.81 1.12 0.20
N HIS A 43 7.54 1.84 -0.87
CA HIS A 43 6.34 2.65 -1.05
C HIS A 43 5.33 1.88 -1.90
N VAL A 44 4.07 1.89 -1.47
CA VAL A 44 2.94 1.35 -2.23
C VAL A 44 1.98 2.48 -2.52
N GLN A 45 1.87 2.81 -3.81
CA GLN A 45 0.88 3.73 -4.32
C GLN A 45 -0.39 2.96 -4.67
N PHE A 46 -1.52 3.42 -4.14
CA PHE A 46 -2.85 2.85 -4.39
C PHE A 46 -3.65 3.73 -5.32
N LEU A 47 -4.36 3.11 -6.27
CA LEU A 47 -5.42 3.73 -7.05
C LEU A 47 -6.76 3.14 -6.61
N LYS A 48 -7.57 3.93 -5.89
CA LYS A 48 -8.87 3.47 -5.36
C LYS A 48 -10.02 4.33 -5.83
N LYS A 49 -11.09 3.66 -6.26
CA LYS A 49 -12.37 4.30 -6.58
C LYS A 49 -13.20 4.39 -5.31
N SER A 50 -13.56 5.61 -4.89
CA SER A 50 -14.42 5.86 -3.73
C SER A 50 -15.25 7.13 -3.93
N SER A 51 -16.30 7.26 -3.12
CA SER A 51 -17.03 8.53 -2.93
C SER A 51 -16.26 9.50 -2.03
N LEU A 52 -15.42 8.97 -1.13
CA LEU A 52 -14.66 9.74 -0.14
C LEU A 52 -13.19 9.29 -0.08
N TYR A 53 -12.28 10.26 -0.07
CA TYR A 53 -10.84 10.03 0.02
C TYR A 53 -10.43 9.32 1.33
N LYS A 54 -10.89 9.84 2.47
CA LYS A 54 -10.54 9.30 3.80
C LYS A 54 -10.94 7.84 3.97
N ASP A 55 -12.10 7.46 3.43
CA ASP A 55 -12.57 6.07 3.45
C ASP A 55 -11.70 5.16 2.58
N ALA A 56 -11.27 5.66 1.41
CA ALA A 56 -10.40 4.90 0.51
C ALA A 56 -9.04 4.61 1.14
N VAL A 57 -8.47 5.62 1.80
CA VAL A 57 -7.19 5.52 2.52
C VAL A 57 -7.31 4.60 3.73
N SER A 58 -8.29 4.83 4.60
CA SER A 58 -8.46 4.03 5.84
C SER A 58 -8.62 2.56 5.51
N ARG A 59 -9.45 2.22 4.51
CA ARG A 59 -9.64 0.81 4.09
C ARG A 59 -8.35 0.19 3.55
N ALA A 60 -7.56 0.91 2.76
CA ALA A 60 -6.32 0.34 2.22
C ALA A 60 -5.27 0.11 3.31
N VAL A 61 -5.13 1.05 4.25
CA VAL A 61 -4.22 0.90 5.39
C VAL A 61 -4.67 -0.23 6.32
N GLU A 62 -5.98 -0.33 6.61
CA GLU A 62 -6.53 -1.46 7.36
C GLU A 62 -6.24 -2.80 6.68
N GLN A 63 -6.49 -2.90 5.36
CA GLN A 63 -6.21 -4.11 4.60
C GLN A 63 -4.72 -4.49 4.63
N LEU A 64 -3.81 -3.51 4.49
CA LEU A 64 -2.38 -3.77 4.57
C LEU A 64 -1.93 -4.20 5.98
N ASN A 65 -2.51 -3.62 7.03
CA ASN A 65 -2.21 -4.01 8.42
C ASN A 65 -2.71 -5.43 8.76
N LEU A 66 -3.60 -6.02 7.95
CA LEU A 66 -3.98 -7.43 8.08
C LEU A 66 -2.93 -8.38 7.50
N VAL A 67 -2.01 -7.89 6.68
CA VAL A 67 -0.90 -8.68 6.14
C VAL A 67 0.11 -8.93 7.25
N GLU A 68 0.37 -10.21 7.53
CA GLU A 68 1.32 -10.58 8.57
C GLU A 68 2.71 -10.02 8.26
N GLY A 69 3.33 -9.42 9.28
CA GLY A 69 4.68 -8.87 9.20
C GLY A 69 4.79 -7.49 8.57
N LEU A 70 3.71 -6.90 8.03
CA LEU A 70 3.73 -5.53 7.51
C LEU A 70 3.35 -4.51 8.58
N THR A 71 4.03 -3.38 8.56
CA THR A 71 3.67 -2.18 9.30
C THR A 71 3.60 -1.02 8.34
N CYS A 72 2.47 -0.31 8.33
CA CYS A 72 2.18 0.68 7.29
C CYS A 72 2.07 2.08 7.86
N MET A 73 2.62 3.06 7.14
CA MET A 73 2.54 4.48 7.46
C MET A 73 2.14 5.27 6.23
N MET A 74 1.18 6.20 6.37
CA MET A 74 0.77 7.07 5.28
C MET A 74 1.84 8.13 5.02
N VAL A 75 2.29 8.29 3.77
CA VAL A 75 3.41 9.20 3.44
C VAL A 75 2.91 10.50 2.83
N ASN A 76 1.90 10.45 1.95
CA ASN A 76 1.45 11.63 1.23
C ASN A 76 -0.07 11.61 0.93
N GLU A 77 -0.74 12.70 1.32
CA GLU A 77 -2.06 13.09 0.82
C GLU A 77 -1.89 13.97 -0.43
N THR A 78 -1.73 13.38 -1.62
CA THR A 78 -1.83 14.15 -2.86
C THR A 78 -3.31 14.40 -3.18
N ARG A 79 -3.76 15.64 -2.96
CA ARG A 79 -5.10 16.15 -3.32
C ARG A 79 -5.21 16.48 -4.80
#